data_AF-A0A358AXQ0-F1
#
_entry.id   AF-A0A358AXQ0-F1
#
_cell.length_a   1.000
_cell.length_b   1.000
_cell.length_c   1.000
_cell.angle_alpha   90.00
_cell.angle_beta   90.00
_cell.angle_gamma   90.00
#
_symmetry.space_group_name_H-M   'P 1'
#
loop_
_entity.id
_entity.type
_entity.pdbx_description
1 polymer ?
#
loop_
_entity_poly.entity_id
_entity_poly.type
_entity_poly.pdbx_seq_one_letter_code
_entity_poly.pdbx_strand_id
1 'polypeptide(L)' 'MKTTLIGALLVSTIAAGAAWAQDNTGVTIVLSEELELIDPCMSSQSNIGRVLLGNISETLTVY' A
#
# COMPACT_ATOMS: atom_id res chain seq x y z
N MET A 1 -38.14 5.61 -22.16
CA MET A 1 -38.13 4.82 -20.90
C MET A 1 -36.97 3.82 -20.81
N LYS A 2 -36.67 3.02 -21.85
CA LYS A 2 -35.51 2.11 -21.83
C LYS A 2 -34.15 2.83 -21.77
N THR A 3 -33.98 3.89 -22.56
CA THR A 3 -32.74 4.69 -22.63
C THR A 3 -32.44 5.46 -21.34
N THR A 4 -33.46 5.95 -20.66
CA THR A 4 -33.35 6.64 -19.37
C THR A 4 -32.92 5.69 -18.25
N LEU A 5 -33.33 4.42 -18.31
CA LEU A 5 -33.00 3.41 -17.30
C LEU A 5 -31.54 2.92 -17.46
N ILE A 6 -31.06 2.80 -18.70
CA ILE A 6 -29.66 2.50 -19.01
C ILE A 6 -28.74 3.66 -18.60
N GLY A 7 -29.15 4.91 -18.85
CA GLY A 7 -28.40 6.09 -18.42
C GLY A 7 -28.28 6.17 -16.90
N ALA A 8 -29.35 5.88 -16.15
CA ALA A 8 -29.33 5.86 -14.69
C ALA A 8 -28.39 4.77 -14.15
N LEU A 9 -28.36 3.59 -14.78
CA LEU A 9 -27.48 2.50 -14.36
C LEU A 9 -26.00 2.85 -14.59
N LEU A 10 -25.66 3.46 -15.73
CA LEU A 10 -24.28 3.88 -16.03
C LEU A 10 -23.76 4.98 -15.09
N VAL A 11 -24.62 5.91 -14.68
CA VAL A 11 -24.23 6.94 -13.69
C VAL A 11 -23.98 6.30 -12.31
N SER A 12 -24.79 5.30 -11.93
CA SER A 12 -24.64 4.62 -10.65
C SER A 12 -23.33 3.83 -10.54
N THR A 13 -22.85 3.21 -11.63
CA THR A 13 -21.59 2.45 -11.61
C THR A 13 -20.36 3.35 -11.57
N ILE A 14 -20.41 4.54 -12.18
CA ILE A 14 -19.30 5.51 -12.12
C ILE A 14 -19.21 6.14 -10.73
N ALA A 15 -20.34 6.46 -10.10
CA ALA A 15 -20.37 7.09 -8.77
C ALA A 15 -19.98 6.12 -7.64
N ALA A 16 -20.31 4.83 -7.77
CA ALA A 16 -20.01 3.81 -6.75
C ALA A 16 -18.69 3.05 -7.00
N GLY A 17 -18.12 3.12 -8.20
CA GLY A 17 -16.90 2.41 -8.59
C GLY A 17 -15.61 3.21 -8.45
N ALA A 18 -15.68 4.49 -8.08
CA ALA A 18 -14.50 5.31 -7.84
C ALA A 18 -13.83 4.86 -6.53
N ALA A 19 -12.78 4.05 -6.64
CA ALA A 19 -11.86 3.80 -5.55
C ALA A 19 -11.05 5.08 -5.29
N TRP A 20 -11.62 6.00 -4.50
CA TRP A 20 -10.92 7.19 -4.06
C TRP A 20 -9.73 6.79 -3.18
N ALA A 21 -8.57 7.38 -3.44
CA ALA A 21 -7.44 7.25 -2.53
C ALA A 21 -7.87 7.77 -1.16
N GLN A 22 -7.68 6.96 -0.11
CA GLN A 22 -8.02 7.36 1.24
C GLN A 22 -7.09 8.52 1.65
N ASP A 23 -7.67 9.65 2.07
CA ASP A 23 -6.90 10.85 2.48
C ASP A 23 -5.91 10.55 3.62
N ASN A 24 -6.20 9.53 4.43
CA ASN A 24 -5.29 9.01 5.45
C ASN A 24 -4.50 7.81 4.91
N THR A 25 -3.30 8.08 4.41
CA THR A 25 -2.37 7.10 3.82
C THR A 25 -1.48 6.40 4.86
N GLY A 26 -1.59 6.76 6.13
CA GLY A 26 -0.81 6.15 7.21
C GLY A 26 -1.24 4.70 7.48
N VAL A 27 -0.28 3.78 7.48
CA VAL A 27 -0.49 2.37 7.82
C VAL A 27 0.41 1.99 9.00
N THR A 28 -0.17 1.39 10.04
CA THR A 28 0.60 0.87 11.18
C THR A 28 0.90 -0.61 10.99
N ILE A 29 2.18 -0.94 10.88
CA ILE A 29 2.66 -2.33 10.74
C ILE A 29 3.11 -2.80 12.13
N VAL A 30 2.49 -3.88 12.63
CA VAL A 30 2.85 -4.47 13.91
C VAL A 30 3.92 -5.53 13.68
N LEU A 31 5.02 -5.42 14.43
CA LEU A 31 6.11 -6.39 14.42
C LEU A 31 5.95 -7.35 15.62
N SER A 32 6.40 -8.59 15.45
CA SER A 32 6.39 -9.60 16.53
C SER A 32 7.41 -9.33 17.64
N GLU A 33 8.39 -8.48 17.35
CA GLU A 33 9.50 -8.12 18.25
C GLU A 33 9.99 -6.70 17.95
N GLU A 34 10.70 -6.10 18.91
CA GLU A 34 11.31 -4.78 18.76
C GLU A 34 12.54 -4.83 17.83
N LEU A 35 12.83 -3.71 17.18
CA LEU A 35 14.02 -3.57 16.36
C LEU A 35 15.19 -3.13 17.24
N GLU A 36 16.24 -3.94 17.30
CA GLU A 36 17.44 -3.63 18.08
C GLU A 36 18.32 -2.57 17.40
N LEU A 37 18.54 -2.72 16.09
CA LEU A 37 19.40 -1.84 15.29
C LEU A 37 18.88 -1.72 13.86
N ILE A 38 18.80 -0.49 13.34
CA ILE A 38 18.36 -0.20 11.98
C ILE A 38 19.60 0.02 11.10
N ASP A 39 20.19 -1.07 10.61
CA ASP A 39 21.33 -1.06 9.69
C ASP A 39 21.06 -2.02 8.52
N PRO A 40 21.13 -1.56 7.24
CA PRO A 40 21.00 -2.44 6.08
C PRO A 40 21.99 -3.60 6.06
N CYS A 41 23.17 -3.47 6.69
CA CYS A 41 24.15 -4.56 6.80
C CYS A 41 23.69 -5.69 7.73
N MET A 42 22.74 -5.42 8.63
CA MET A 42 22.13 -6.40 9.54
C MET A 42 20.76 -6.89 9.05
N SER A 43 20.42 -6.65 7.77
CA SER A 43 19.14 -7.02 7.14
C SER A 43 18.90 -8.53 6.99
N SER A 44 19.89 -9.37 7.34
CA SER A 44 19.74 -10.83 7.41
C SER A 44 18.78 -11.29 8.51
N GLN A 45 18.54 -10.45 9.53
CA GLN A 45 17.51 -10.72 10.54
C GLN A 45 16.11 -10.39 9.99
N SER A 46 15.13 -11.25 10.26
CA SER A 46 13.80 -11.17 9.66
C SER A 46 13.02 -9.91 10.05
N ASN A 47 13.13 -9.47 11.31
CA ASN A 47 12.53 -8.24 11.82
C ASN A 47 13.12 -6.99 11.16
N ILE A 48 14.44 -6.91 11.03
CA ILE A 48 15.18 -5.77 10.47
C ILE A 48 14.98 -5.70 8.95
N GLY A 49 15.17 -6.82 8.24
CA GLY A 49 15.05 -6.89 6.78
C GLY A 49 13.66 -6.55 6.25
N ARG A 50 12.59 -6.95 6.96
CA ARG A 50 11.20 -6.63 6.57
C ARG A 50 10.91 -5.13 6.57
N VAL A 51 11.54 -4.36 7.46
CA VAL A 51 11.36 -2.90 7.52
C VAL A 51 12.30 -2.21 6.55
N LEU A 52 13.59 -2.57 6.55
CA LEU A 52 14.62 -1.86 5.79
C LEU A 52 14.51 -2.06 4.27
N LEU A 53 14.43 -3.31 3.79
CA LEU A 53 14.58 -3.60 2.36
C LEU A 53 13.36 -3.19 1.52
N GLY A 54 12.20 -3.00 2.14
CA GLY A 54 10.95 -2.66 1.44
C GLY A 54 10.46 -1.24 1.67
N ASN A 55 10.92 -0.55 2.72
CA ASN A 55 10.34 0.74 3.14
C ASN A 55 11.37 1.86 3.33
N ILE A 56 12.65 1.53 3.58
CA ILE A 56 13.67 2.52 3.96
C ILE A 56 14.78 2.61 2.92
N SER A 57 15.34 1.46 2.53
CA SER A 57 16.48 1.41 1.62
C SER A 57 16.01 0.96 0.24
N GLU A 58 16.27 1.80 -0.75
CA GLU A 58 16.11 1.45 -2.16
C GLU A 58 17.42 0.86 -2.71
N THR A 59 17.33 -0.14 -3.58
CA THR A 59 18.49 -0.69 -4.28
C THR A 59 18.78 0.15 -5.52
N LEU A 60 20.01 0.65 -5.66
CA LEU A 60 20.40 1.57 -6.73
C LEU A 60 20.26 0.97 -8.15
N THR A 61 20.36 -0.36 -8.27
CA THR A 61 20.20 -1.09 -9.53
C THR A 61 19.67 -2.50 -9.28
N VAL A 62 18.68 -2.91 -10.07
CA VAL A 62 18.27 -4.32 -10.18
C VAL A 62 19.01 -4.88 -11.39
N TYR A 63 19.95 -5.80 -11.16
CA TYR A 63 20.66 -6.50 -12.24
C TYR A 63 19.76 -7.54 -12.91
#